data_AF-A0A1M5B895-F1
#
_entry.id   AF-A0A1M5B895-F1
#
_cell.length_a   1.000
_cell.length_b   1.000
_cell.length_c   1.000
_cell.angle_alpha   90.00
_cell.angle_beta   90.00
_cell.angle_gamma   90.00
#
_symmetry.space_group_name_H-M   'P 1'
#
loop_
_entity.id
_entity.type
_entity.pdbx_description
1 polymer ?
#
loop_
_entity_poly.entity_id
_entity_poly.type
_entity_poly.pdbx_seq_one_letter_code
_entity_poly.pdbx_strand_id
1 'polypeptide(L)' 'MREKVEEVLNKIRPALQRDGGDVELVDVSADGVVKVRLKGACGG' A
#
# COMPACT_ATOMS: atom_id res chain seq x y z
N MET A 1 4.83 14.03 2.13
CA MET A 1 5.04 12.90 1.18
C MET A 1 4.18 11.71 1.55
N ARG A 2 4.26 11.24 2.81
CA ARG A 2 3.47 10.11 3.33
C ARG A 2 1.96 10.20 3.07
N GLU A 3 1.32 11.33 3.38
CA GLU A 3 -0.12 11.52 3.19
C GLU A 3 -0.56 11.36 1.72
N LYS A 4 0.24 11.86 0.77
CA LYS A 4 -0.04 11.71 -0.67
C LYS A 4 0.05 10.25 -1.11
N VAL A 5 1.04 9.52 -0.59
CA VAL A 5 1.18 8.08 -0.84
C VAL A 5 0.00 7.32 -0.26
N GLU A 6 -0.41 7.67 0.96
CA GLU A 6 -1.53 7.03 1.65
C GLU A 6 -2.87 7.28 0.92
N GLU A 7 -3.10 8.49 0.41
CA GLU A 7 -4.28 8.81 -0.41
C GLU A 7 -4.34 7.94 -1.68
N VAL A 8 -3.22 7.77 -2.37
CA VAL A 8 -3.14 6.93 -3.57
C VAL A 8 -3.35 5.45 -3.23
N LEU A 9 -2.72 4.97 -2.14
CA LEU A 9 -2.94 3.61 -1.66
C LEU A 9 -4.41 3.36 -1.33
N ASN A 10 -5.10 4.31 -0.69
CA ASN A 10 -6.52 4.21 -0.38
C ASN A 10 -7.42 4.13 -1.62
N LYS A 11 -6.99 4.70 -2.76
CA LYS A 11 -7.72 4.57 -4.03
C LYS A 11 -7.60 3.19 -4.66
N ILE A 12 -6.48 2.49 -4.46
CA ILE A 12 -6.23 1.16 -5.05
C ILE A 12 -6.62 -0.01 -4.14
N ARG A 13 -6.63 0.17 -2.81
CA ARG A 13 -7.02 -0.86 -1.83
C ARG A 13 -8.35 -1.55 -2.16
N PRO A 14 -9.44 -0.85 -2.58
CA PRO A 14 -10.69 -1.52 -2.89
C PRO A 14 -10.57 -2.56 -4.01
N ALA A 15 -9.71 -2.31 -5.01
CA ALA A 15 -9.45 -3.27 -6.07
C ALA A 15 -8.66 -4.48 -5.54
N LEU A 16 -7.58 -4.24 -4.78
CA LEU A 16 -6.77 -5.29 -4.17
C LEU A 16 -7.61 -6.19 -3.23
N GLN A 17 -8.49 -5.58 -2.43
CA GLN A 17 -9.37 -6.27 -1.50
C GLN A 17 -10.44 -7.11 -2.21
N ARG A 18 -10.95 -6.66 -3.36
CA ARG A 18 -11.85 -7.47 -4.20
C ARG A 18 -11.15 -8.73 -4.73
N ASP A 19 -9.85 -8.64 -4.99
CA ASP A 19 -9.02 -9.77 -5.43
C ASP A 19 -8.48 -10.59 -4.23
N GLY A 20 -8.90 -10.28 -3.00
CA GLY A 20 -8.53 -11.01 -1.78
C GLY A 20 -7.18 -10.61 -1.17
N GLY A 21 -6.56 -9.54 -1.65
CA GLY A 21 -5.30 -8.99 -1.15
C GLY A 21 -5.46 -7.63 -0.45
N ASP A 22 -4.38 -7.11 0.12
CA ASP A 22 -4.32 -5.74 0.64
C ASP A 22 -2.85 -5.27 0.73
N VAL A 23 -2.64 -3.99 0.98
CA VAL A 23 -1.32 -3.38 1.12
C VAL A 23 -1.31 -2.38 2.29
N GLU A 24 -0.25 -2.39 3.09
CA GLU A 24 -0.06 -1.45 4.20
C GLU A 24 1.20 -0.61 3.98
N LEU A 25 1.10 0.69 4.18
CA LEU A 25 2.24 1.59 4.13
C LEU A 25 3.07 1.45 5.41
N VAL A 26 4.33 1.01 5.26
CA VAL A 26 5.25 0.83 6.39
C VAL A 26 6.08 2.09 6.59
N ASP A 27 6.68 2.60 5.52
CA ASP A 27 7.59 3.74 5.60
C ASP A 27 7.68 4.50 4.27
N VAL A 28 8.02 5.79 4.34
CA VAL A 28 8.35 6.63 3.20
C VAL A 28 9.65 7.37 3.52
N SER A 29 10.73 6.92 2.90
CA SER A 29 12.05 7.47 3.15
C SER A 29 12.25 8.82 2.45
N ALA A 30 13.22 9.61 2.92
CA ALA A 30 13.51 10.96 2.42
C ALA A 30 14.01 10.97 0.95
N ASP A 31 14.61 9.87 0.51
CA ASP A 31 15.03 9.57 -0.86
C ASP A 31 13.87 9.10 -1.78
N GLY A 32 12.64 9.07 -1.27
CA GLY A 32 11.44 8.75 -2.04
C GLY A 32 11.14 7.25 -2.15
N VAL A 33 11.90 6.38 -1.49
CA VAL A 33 11.63 4.95 -1.42
C VAL A 33 10.45 4.68 -0.48
N VAL A 34 9.41 4.02 -1.00
CA VAL A 34 8.22 3.65 -0.26
C VAL A 34 8.28 2.17 0.11
N LYS A 35 8.24 1.87 1.40
CA LYS A 35 8.16 0.49 1.90
C LYS A 35 6.71 0.15 2.22
N VAL A 36 6.25 -0.97 1.67
CA VAL A 36 4.91 -1.49 1.91
C VAL A 36 4.97 -2.94 2.38
N ARG A 37 3.94 -3.36 3.09
CA ARG A 37 3.69 -4.76 3.46
C ARG A 37 2.47 -5.25 2.70
N LEU A 38 2.65 -6.30 1.91
CA LEU A 38 1.55 -6.98 1.25
C LEU A 38 0.82 -7.89 2.23
N LYS A 39 -0.50 -8.00 2.09
CA LYS A 39 -1.38 -8.80 2.95
C LYS A 39 -2.36 -9.61 2.10
N GLY A 40 -2.95 -10.65 2.69
CA GLY A 40 -3.92 -11.52 2.02
C GLY A 40 -3.29 -12.25 0.84
N ALA A 41 -4.04 -12.38 -0.26
CA ALA A 41 -3.59 -13.03 -1.49
C ALA A 41 -2.37 -12.34 -2.16
N CYS A 42 -2.05 -11.08 -1.80
CA CYS A 42 -0.87 -10.40 -2.29
C CYS A 42 0.44 -10.78 -1.56
N GLY A 43 0.34 -11.39 -0.38
CA GLY A 43 1.49 -11.73 0.47
C GLY A 43 1.70 -13.23 0.69
N GLY A 44 1.04 -14.07 -0.12
CA GLY A 44 1.22 -15.52 -0.14
C GLY A 44 2.45 -15.98 -0.93
#